data_AF-A0A916JMA5-F1
#
_entry.id   AF-A0A916JMA5-F1
#
_cell.length_a   1.000
_cell.length_b   1.000
_cell.length_c   1.000
_cell.angle_alpha   90.00
_cell.angle_beta   90.00
_cell.angle_gamma   90.00
#
_symmetry.space_group_name_H-M   'P 1'
#
loop_
_entity.id
_entity.type
_entity.pdbx_description
1 polymer ?
#
loop_
_entity_poly.entity_id
_entity_poly.type
_entity_poly.pdbx_seq_one_letter_code
_entity_poly.pdbx_strand_id
1 'polypeptide(L)'
;MRQEYDKYTAEDMKVWRTLFERQIENLQGKACSDYLQCLEEMSGVLNADKIPNFEELNAWLLGQTGWQIEVVPGMIPVDEFFELLSQKKFCSSTWLRSWEQLDYLDEPDMFHDIFGHVPLLANPVFSEFVLEFAKMGKEAIGDEEKLIQLQRLYWFTIEFGLMRERGELKIYGAGIMSSFGESKTSIAEDMTHHAYDIQTILNKHFVNNEPQTEYFVINSLEQLYESILDLKRNSNLAEKMS
;
A
#
# COMPACT_ATOMS: atom_id res chain seq x y z
N MET A 1 -19.13 -4.71 5.05
CA MET A 1 -19.62 -5.98 4.43
C MET A 1 -18.93 -7.15 5.13
N ARG A 2 -18.93 -8.40 4.63
CA ARG A 2 -18.08 -9.48 5.19
C ARG A 2 -17.52 -10.38 4.10
N GLN A 3 -16.38 -11.00 4.37
CA GLN A 3 -15.81 -12.03 3.49
C GLN A 3 -16.67 -13.28 3.57
N GLU A 4 -17.19 -13.73 2.43
CA GLU A 4 -17.93 -14.99 2.32
C GLU A 4 -16.96 -16.13 1.96
N TYR A 5 -16.11 -16.50 2.93
CA TYR A 5 -14.95 -17.38 2.70
C TYR A 5 -15.31 -18.73 2.04
N ASP A 6 -16.45 -19.32 2.41
CA ASP A 6 -16.92 -20.60 1.85
C ASP A 6 -17.32 -20.53 0.36
N LYS A 7 -17.39 -19.32 -0.22
CA LYS A 7 -17.71 -19.12 -1.64
C LYS A 7 -16.48 -19.18 -2.55
N TYR A 8 -15.26 -19.14 -2.02
CA TYR A 8 -14.07 -19.27 -2.85
C TYR A 8 -14.01 -20.66 -3.49
N THR A 9 -13.75 -20.67 -4.79
CA THR A 9 -13.69 -21.86 -5.61
C THR A 9 -12.27 -22.42 -5.68
N ALA A 10 -12.14 -23.61 -6.27
CA ALA A 10 -10.83 -24.16 -6.60
C ALA A 10 -10.05 -23.29 -7.61
N GLU A 11 -10.76 -22.54 -8.47
CA GLU A 11 -10.15 -21.61 -9.42
C GLU A 11 -9.58 -20.39 -8.70
N ASP A 12 -10.34 -19.80 -7.77
CA ASP A 12 -9.87 -18.69 -6.92
C ASP A 12 -8.60 -19.07 -6.17
N MET A 13 -8.58 -20.26 -5.56
CA MET A 13 -7.39 -20.78 -4.87
C MET A 13 -6.19 -20.96 -5.80
N LYS A 14 -6.44 -21.39 -7.05
CA LYS A 14 -5.40 -21.54 -8.06
C LYS A 14 -4.84 -20.18 -8.49
N VAL A 15 -5.70 -19.18 -8.69
CA VAL A 15 -5.30 -17.79 -8.99
C VAL A 15 -4.46 -17.24 -7.86
N TRP A 16 -4.95 -17.31 -6.62
CA TRP A 16 -4.23 -16.83 -5.43
C TRP A 16 -2.83 -17.43 -5.32
N ARG A 17 -2.74 -18.77 -5.35
CA ARG A 17 -1.47 -19.49 -5.27
C ARG A 17 -0.51 -19.05 -6.38
N THR A 18 -1.01 -18.98 -7.61
CA THR A 18 -0.19 -18.58 -8.79
C THR A 18 0.33 -17.16 -8.64
N LEU A 19 -0.51 -16.21 -8.23
CA LEU A 19 -0.11 -14.83 -7.99
C LEU A 19 0.94 -14.75 -6.88
N PHE A 20 0.71 -15.42 -5.75
CA PHE A 20 1.61 -15.40 -4.61
C PHE A 20 2.98 -16.00 -4.94
N GLU A 21 3.03 -17.24 -5.44
CA GLU A 21 4.28 -17.95 -5.75
C GLU A 21 5.10 -17.19 -6.80
N ARG A 22 4.44 -16.76 -7.88
CA ARG A 22 5.09 -15.99 -8.95
C ARG A 22 5.65 -14.67 -8.44
N GLN A 23 4.92 -13.98 -7.55
CA GLN A 23 5.34 -12.68 -7.06
C GLN A 23 6.46 -12.79 -6.02
N ILE A 24 6.44 -13.82 -5.17
CA ILE A 24 7.57 -14.12 -4.27
C ILE A 24 8.86 -14.34 -5.05
N GLU A 25 8.82 -15.15 -6.12
CA GLU A 25 9.98 -15.36 -6.99
C GLU A 25 10.43 -14.05 -7.65
N ASN A 26 9.49 -13.27 -8.18
CA ASN A 26 9.78 -12.03 -8.88
C ASN A 26 10.35 -10.93 -7.97
N LEU A 27 9.99 -10.93 -6.68
CA LEU A 27 10.46 -9.93 -5.71
C LEU A 27 11.83 -10.27 -5.08
N GLN A 28 12.40 -11.45 -5.34
CA GLN A 28 13.71 -11.83 -4.81
C GLN A 28 14.78 -10.80 -5.21
N GLY A 29 15.45 -10.25 -4.21
CA GLY A 29 16.47 -9.22 -4.39
C GLY A 29 15.94 -7.83 -4.75
N LYS A 30 14.61 -7.64 -4.89
CA LYS A 30 13.99 -6.37 -5.27
C LYS A 30 13.12 -5.76 -4.17
N ALA A 31 12.38 -6.57 -3.43
CA ALA A 31 11.60 -6.10 -2.29
C ALA A 31 12.50 -5.61 -1.15
N CYS A 32 12.04 -4.60 -0.41
CA CYS A 32 12.72 -4.13 0.78
C CYS A 32 12.68 -5.16 1.91
N SER A 33 13.67 -5.06 2.79
CA SER A 33 13.84 -5.97 3.91
C SER A 33 12.69 -5.90 4.92
N ASP A 34 12.18 -4.70 5.20
CA ASP A 34 11.03 -4.49 6.08
C ASP A 34 9.78 -5.25 5.62
N TYR A 35 9.45 -5.16 4.32
CA TYR A 35 8.29 -5.87 3.76
C TYR A 35 8.47 -7.39 3.86
N LEU A 36 9.65 -7.90 3.47
CA LEU A 36 9.92 -9.34 3.49
C LEU A 36 9.89 -9.92 4.90
N GLN A 37 10.40 -9.18 5.89
CA GLN A 37 10.32 -9.58 7.29
C GLN A 37 8.86 -9.67 7.75
N CYS A 38 8.06 -8.65 7.50
CA CYS A 38 6.64 -8.68 7.87
C CYS A 38 5.89 -9.82 7.18
N LEU A 39 6.17 -10.08 5.90
CA LEU A 39 5.54 -11.19 5.17
C LEU A 39 5.92 -12.56 5.76
N GLU A 40 7.18 -12.74 6.19
CA GLU A 40 7.63 -13.96 6.87
C GLU A 40 6.92 -14.16 8.21
N GLU A 41 6.81 -13.10 9.02
CA GLU A 41 6.10 -13.11 10.31
C GLU A 41 4.59 -13.43 10.14
N MET A 42 4.01 -13.01 9.02
CA MET A 42 2.62 -13.25 8.65
C MET A 42 2.34 -14.64 8.07
N SER A 43 3.36 -15.47 7.82
CA SER A 43 3.24 -16.74 7.08
C SER A 43 2.15 -17.71 7.60
N GLY A 44 1.76 -17.63 8.88
CA GLY A 44 0.66 -18.42 9.44
C GLY A 44 -0.75 -17.99 8.97
N VAL A 45 -0.93 -16.72 8.62
CA VAL A 45 -2.21 -16.12 8.21
C VAL A 45 -2.21 -15.61 6.76
N LEU A 46 -1.03 -15.45 6.15
CA LEU A 46 -0.86 -15.00 4.77
C LEU A 46 0.23 -15.83 4.08
N ASN A 47 -0.18 -16.72 3.17
CA ASN A 47 0.72 -17.59 2.40
C ASN A 47 0.06 -18.05 1.08
N ALA A 48 0.81 -18.77 0.24
CA ALA A 48 0.31 -19.26 -1.04
C ALA A 48 -0.68 -20.43 -0.95
N ASP A 49 -0.69 -21.17 0.17
CA ASP A 49 -1.46 -22.41 0.30
C ASP A 49 -2.94 -22.19 0.59
N LYS A 50 -3.30 -21.02 1.13
CA LYS A 50 -4.69 -20.61 1.39
C LYS A 50 -4.92 -19.15 1.03
N ILE A 51 -6.10 -18.86 0.46
CA ILE A 51 -6.63 -17.49 0.44
C ILE A 51 -6.72 -17.01 1.89
N PRO A 52 -6.30 -15.78 2.20
CA PRO A 52 -6.33 -15.26 3.57
C PRO A 52 -7.77 -15.19 4.09
N ASN A 53 -8.00 -15.80 5.25
CA ASN A 53 -9.23 -15.62 6.00
C ASN A 53 -9.14 -14.32 6.79
N PHE A 54 -10.05 -13.39 6.57
CA PHE A 54 -9.98 -12.05 7.18
C PHE A 54 -10.20 -12.06 8.69
N GLU A 55 -10.89 -13.06 9.26
CA GLU A 55 -11.00 -13.20 10.72
C GLU A 55 -9.63 -13.57 11.34
N GLU A 56 -8.92 -14.53 10.74
CA GLU A 56 -7.57 -14.92 11.16
C GLU A 56 -6.56 -13.78 10.96
N LEU A 57 -6.61 -13.13 9.79
CA LEU A 57 -5.75 -12.01 9.43
C LEU A 57 -5.96 -10.82 10.39
N ASN A 58 -7.22 -10.47 10.68
CA ASN A 58 -7.54 -9.39 11.61
C ASN A 58 -7.09 -9.73 13.04
N ALA A 59 -7.31 -10.95 13.51
CA ALA A 59 -6.85 -11.37 14.84
C ALA A 59 -5.32 -11.20 14.98
N TRP A 60 -4.56 -11.55 13.93
CA TRP A 60 -3.11 -11.39 13.93
C TRP A 60 -2.69 -9.92 13.86
N LEU A 61 -3.25 -9.13 12.92
CA LEU A 61 -2.85 -7.75 12.67
C LEU A 61 -3.21 -6.80 13.83
N LEU A 62 -4.36 -7.05 14.47
CA LEU A 62 -4.76 -6.33 15.69
C LEU A 62 -3.72 -6.51 16.81
N GLY A 63 -3.13 -7.71 16.90
CA GLY A 63 -2.08 -8.02 17.88
C GLY A 63 -0.74 -7.35 17.60
N GLN A 64 -0.45 -6.98 16.35
CA GLN A 64 0.82 -6.34 15.97
C GLN A 64 0.77 -4.82 16.10
N THR A 65 -0.17 -4.18 15.39
CA THR A 65 -0.20 -2.73 15.21
C THR A 65 -1.58 -2.12 15.46
N GLY A 66 -2.57 -2.95 15.81
CA GLY A 66 -3.95 -2.54 16.01
C GLY A 66 -4.72 -2.29 14.70
N TRP A 67 -4.13 -2.65 13.55
CA TRP A 67 -4.81 -2.60 12.26
C TRP A 67 -5.70 -3.81 12.03
N GLN A 68 -6.73 -3.62 11.21
CA GLN A 68 -7.60 -4.68 10.73
C GLN A 68 -8.08 -4.38 9.32
N ILE A 69 -8.53 -5.40 8.61
CA ILE A 69 -9.17 -5.31 7.31
C ILE A 69 -10.67 -5.05 7.48
N GLU A 70 -11.17 -4.05 6.77
CA GLU A 70 -12.60 -3.75 6.60
C GLU A 70 -13.02 -4.08 5.16
N VAL A 71 -14.10 -4.85 5.02
CA VAL A 71 -14.56 -5.30 3.70
C VAL A 71 -15.43 -4.24 3.04
N VAL A 72 -14.98 -3.78 1.88
CA VAL A 72 -15.61 -2.77 1.03
C VAL A 72 -15.97 -3.35 -0.35
N PRO A 73 -16.91 -2.76 -1.11
CA PRO A 73 -17.32 -3.29 -2.43
C PRO A 73 -16.28 -3.11 -3.54
N GLY A 74 -15.17 -2.41 -3.28
CA GLY A 74 -14.19 -1.96 -4.26
C GLY A 74 -13.78 -0.54 -3.93
N MET A 75 -13.72 0.34 -4.93
CA MET A 75 -13.50 1.77 -4.70
C MET A 75 -14.66 2.38 -3.89
N ILE A 76 -14.33 3.09 -2.83
CA ILE A 76 -15.26 3.83 -1.97
C ILE A 76 -14.98 5.33 -2.05
N PRO A 77 -15.94 6.19 -1.65
CA PRO A 77 -15.70 7.61 -1.51
C PRO A 77 -14.49 7.94 -0.62
N VAL A 78 -13.77 9.01 -0.97
CA VAL A 78 -12.52 9.41 -0.31
C VAL A 78 -12.72 9.75 1.18
N ASP A 79 -13.85 10.34 1.52
CA ASP A 79 -14.24 10.65 2.90
C ASP A 79 -14.44 9.37 3.73
N GLU A 80 -15.13 8.36 3.17
CA GLU A 80 -15.31 7.06 3.81
C GLU A 80 -13.96 6.33 3.97
N PHE A 81 -13.10 6.38 2.94
CA PHE A 81 -11.76 5.79 2.97
C PHE A 81 -10.91 6.38 4.11
N PHE A 82 -10.83 7.71 4.20
CA PHE A 82 -10.06 8.36 5.27
C PHE A 82 -10.67 8.14 6.65
N GLU A 83 -12.00 8.09 6.77
CA GLU A 83 -12.65 7.77 8.03
C GLU A 83 -12.22 6.38 8.54
N LEU A 84 -12.28 5.36 7.67
CA LEU A 84 -11.89 3.99 8.00
C LEU A 84 -10.39 3.88 8.33
N LEU A 85 -9.50 4.41 7.49
CA LEU A 85 -8.07 4.35 7.75
C LEU A 85 -7.69 5.08 9.05
N SER A 86 -8.36 6.18 9.40
CA SER A 86 -8.10 6.91 10.66
C SER A 86 -8.43 6.08 11.92
N GLN A 87 -9.23 5.02 11.74
CA GLN A 87 -9.58 4.03 12.77
C GLN A 87 -8.73 2.75 12.70
N LYS A 88 -7.61 2.78 11.95
CA LYS A 88 -6.77 1.60 11.64
C LYS A 88 -7.55 0.48 10.94
N LYS A 89 -8.50 0.84 10.08
CA LYS A 89 -9.25 -0.10 9.23
C LYS A 89 -8.80 0.05 7.79
N PHE A 90 -8.00 -0.88 7.31
CA PHE A 90 -7.57 -0.91 5.91
C PHE A 90 -8.68 -1.51 5.05
N CYS A 91 -9.05 -0.81 3.97
CA CYS A 91 -10.14 -1.21 3.11
C CYS A 91 -9.66 -2.28 2.13
N SER A 92 -10.35 -3.42 2.05
CA SER A 92 -10.06 -4.46 1.07
C SER A 92 -11.34 -4.95 0.41
N SER A 93 -11.25 -5.22 -0.89
CA SER A 93 -12.22 -6.06 -1.58
C SER A 93 -12.05 -7.54 -1.17
N THR A 94 -12.98 -8.41 -1.58
CA THR A 94 -12.88 -9.86 -1.32
C THR A 94 -12.81 -10.68 -2.60
N TRP A 95 -12.83 -10.06 -3.78
CA TRP A 95 -12.79 -10.76 -5.05
C TRP A 95 -11.35 -10.92 -5.54
N LEU A 96 -11.11 -11.93 -6.36
CA LEU A 96 -9.84 -12.14 -7.06
C LEU A 96 -10.07 -11.97 -8.55
N ARG A 97 -9.05 -11.47 -9.25
CA ARG A 97 -9.02 -11.40 -10.70
C ARG A 97 -9.19 -12.77 -11.36
N SER A 98 -9.68 -12.80 -12.61
CA SER A 98 -9.79 -14.05 -13.35
C SER A 98 -8.42 -14.57 -13.80
N TRP A 99 -8.39 -15.84 -14.25
CA TRP A 99 -7.17 -16.44 -14.80
C TRP A 99 -6.62 -15.70 -16.03
N GLU A 100 -7.49 -15.13 -16.86
CA GLU A 100 -7.11 -14.36 -18.05
C GLU A 100 -6.53 -12.98 -17.71
N GLN A 101 -6.76 -12.49 -16.48
CA GLN A 101 -6.34 -11.17 -15.99
C GLN A 101 -5.13 -11.24 -15.06
N LEU A 102 -4.43 -12.39 -15.00
CA LEU A 102 -3.27 -12.56 -14.10
C LEU A 102 -2.18 -11.50 -14.29
N ASP A 103 -1.99 -11.02 -15.52
CA ASP A 103 -0.91 -10.08 -15.86
C ASP A 103 -1.33 -8.62 -15.83
N TYR A 104 -2.63 -8.32 -15.91
CA TYR A 104 -3.13 -6.95 -15.96
C TYR A 104 -4.59 -6.87 -15.49
N LEU A 105 -4.89 -5.84 -14.71
CA LEU A 105 -6.21 -5.54 -14.17
C LEU A 105 -6.33 -4.03 -13.95
N ASP A 106 -7.49 -3.45 -14.30
CA ASP A 106 -7.73 -2.00 -14.18
C ASP A 106 -8.02 -1.56 -12.73
N GLU A 107 -8.63 -2.45 -11.92
CA GLU A 107 -9.02 -2.16 -10.54
C GLU A 107 -8.26 -3.05 -9.55
N PRO A 108 -7.93 -2.57 -8.34
CA PRO A 108 -7.27 -3.38 -7.34
C PRO A 108 -8.21 -4.49 -6.83
N ASP A 109 -7.73 -5.74 -6.90
CA ASP A 109 -8.40 -6.89 -6.30
C ASP A 109 -7.84 -7.21 -4.91
N MET A 110 -8.38 -8.24 -4.25
CA MET A 110 -7.92 -8.66 -2.93
C MET A 110 -6.44 -9.04 -2.90
N PHE A 111 -5.85 -9.52 -4.01
CA PHE A 111 -4.42 -9.81 -4.03
C PHE A 111 -3.60 -8.52 -3.93
N HIS A 112 -3.96 -7.46 -4.66
CA HIS A 112 -3.33 -6.16 -4.50
C HIS A 112 -3.45 -5.64 -3.07
N ASP A 113 -4.68 -5.62 -2.54
CA ASP A 113 -4.97 -5.09 -1.20
C ASP A 113 -4.16 -5.86 -0.14
N ILE A 114 -4.24 -7.19 -0.14
CA ILE A 114 -3.71 -8.02 0.94
C ILE A 114 -2.23 -8.34 0.78
N PHE A 115 -1.77 -8.71 -0.42
CA PHE A 115 -0.34 -9.01 -0.63
C PHE A 115 0.49 -7.72 -0.70
N GLY A 116 -0.03 -6.68 -1.34
CA GLY A 116 0.69 -5.42 -1.53
C GLY A 116 0.81 -4.58 -0.26
N HIS A 117 -0.33 -4.26 0.39
CA HIS A 117 -0.37 -3.28 1.47
C HIS A 117 -0.17 -3.87 2.86
N VAL A 118 -0.85 -4.99 3.16
CA VAL A 118 -1.01 -5.46 4.54
C VAL A 118 0.31 -5.82 5.23
N PRO A 119 1.34 -6.41 4.57
CA PRO A 119 2.60 -6.71 5.24
C PRO A 119 3.24 -5.49 5.91
N LEU A 120 3.33 -4.35 5.22
CA LEU A 120 3.92 -3.15 5.83
C LEU A 120 3.05 -2.53 6.91
N LEU A 121 1.73 -2.77 6.93
CA LEU A 121 0.89 -2.35 8.07
C LEU A 121 1.22 -3.10 9.37
N ALA A 122 1.94 -4.23 9.30
CA ALA A 122 2.49 -4.91 10.46
C ALA A 122 3.78 -4.26 11.00
N ASN A 123 4.46 -3.44 10.19
CA ASN A 123 5.63 -2.68 10.62
C ASN A 123 5.18 -1.48 11.47
N PRO A 124 5.67 -1.31 12.71
CA PRO A 124 5.22 -0.24 13.60
C PRO A 124 5.44 1.18 13.06
N VAL A 125 6.56 1.43 12.36
CA VAL A 125 6.89 2.77 11.83
C VAL A 125 5.98 3.10 10.66
N PHE A 126 5.83 2.17 9.71
CA PHE A 126 4.96 2.39 8.56
C PHE A 126 3.48 2.47 8.96
N SER A 127 3.04 1.62 9.90
CA SER A 127 1.69 1.69 10.49
C SER A 127 1.37 3.09 11.03
N GLU A 128 2.28 3.70 11.79
CA GLU A 128 2.05 5.03 12.37
C GLU A 128 2.13 6.13 11.31
N PHE A 129 2.96 5.98 10.28
CA PHE A 129 2.94 6.87 9.11
C PHE A 129 1.57 6.83 8.40
N VAL A 130 1.03 5.65 8.09
CA VAL A 130 -0.28 5.52 7.43
C VAL A 130 -1.40 6.05 8.33
N LEU A 131 -1.31 5.86 9.65
CA LEU A 131 -2.28 6.42 10.59
C LEU A 131 -2.28 7.96 10.58
N GLU A 132 -1.10 8.60 10.63
CA GLU A 132 -1.01 10.07 10.58
C GLU A 132 -1.45 10.60 9.21
N PHE A 133 -1.11 9.91 8.12
CA PHE A 133 -1.65 10.19 6.79
C PHE A 133 -3.18 10.18 6.78
N ALA A 134 -3.78 9.14 7.35
CA ALA A 134 -5.23 8.99 7.38
C ALA A 134 -5.93 10.06 8.22
N LYS A 135 -5.35 10.42 9.38
CA LYS A 135 -5.87 11.50 10.22
C LYS A 135 -5.87 12.84 9.48
N MET A 136 -4.78 13.18 8.78
CA MET A 136 -4.73 14.40 7.98
C MET A 136 -5.76 14.38 6.84
N GLY A 137 -5.94 13.25 6.16
CA GLY A 137 -6.97 13.12 5.12
C GLY A 137 -8.39 13.29 5.66
N LYS A 138 -8.66 12.76 6.85
CA LYS A 138 -9.93 12.98 7.54
C LYS A 138 -10.13 14.45 7.93
N GLU A 139 -9.09 15.13 8.41
CA GLU A 139 -9.12 16.57 8.71
C GLU A 139 -9.30 17.42 7.44
N ALA A 140 -8.84 16.94 6.29
CA ALA A 140 -8.94 17.61 4.99
C ALA A 140 -10.27 17.35 4.26
N ILE A 141 -11.23 16.63 4.84
CA ILE A 141 -12.54 16.41 4.20
C ILE A 141 -13.22 17.76 3.94
N GLY A 142 -13.54 18.03 2.67
CA GLY A 142 -14.09 19.30 2.20
C GLY A 142 -13.05 20.30 1.68
N ASP A 143 -11.75 19.99 1.78
CA ASP A 143 -10.65 20.74 1.18
C ASP A 143 -10.07 19.94 -0.01
N GLU A 144 -10.60 20.21 -1.20
CA GLU A 144 -10.23 19.47 -2.42
C GLU A 144 -8.73 19.55 -2.73
N GLU A 145 -8.10 20.70 -2.48
CA GLU A 145 -6.67 20.88 -2.74
C GLU A 145 -5.83 20.00 -1.83
N LYS A 146 -6.10 20.03 -0.51
CA LYS A 146 -5.39 19.17 0.45
C LYS A 146 -5.63 17.68 0.14
N LEU A 147 -6.85 17.29 -0.23
CA LEU A 147 -7.15 15.89 -0.59
C LEU A 147 -6.37 15.44 -1.82
N ILE A 148 -6.25 16.29 -2.86
CA ILE A 148 -5.44 15.97 -4.04
C ILE A 148 -3.95 15.85 -3.67
N GLN A 149 -3.43 16.74 -2.82
CA GLN A 149 -2.06 16.65 -2.32
C GLN A 149 -1.81 15.33 -1.58
N LEU A 150 -2.74 14.89 -0.74
CA LEU A 150 -2.65 13.61 -0.03
C LEU A 150 -2.76 12.40 -0.95
N GLN A 151 -3.60 12.46 -2.00
CA GLN A 151 -3.64 11.41 -3.01
C GLN A 151 -2.30 11.27 -3.75
N ARG A 152 -1.61 12.39 -4.05
CA ARG A 152 -0.27 12.35 -4.63
C ARG A 152 0.75 11.72 -3.69
N LEU A 153 0.69 12.06 -2.40
CA LEU A 153 1.54 11.45 -1.38
C LEU A 153 1.29 9.94 -1.31
N TYR A 154 0.04 9.50 -1.24
CA TYR A 154 -0.33 8.09 -1.26
C TYR A 154 0.21 7.37 -2.51
N TRP A 155 0.01 7.96 -3.69
CA TRP A 155 0.46 7.39 -4.96
C TRP A 155 1.98 7.20 -5.02
N PHE A 156 2.76 8.25 -4.74
CA PHE A 156 4.22 8.20 -4.86
C PHE A 156 4.94 7.58 -3.65
N THR A 157 4.19 7.13 -2.63
CA THR A 157 4.77 6.44 -1.46
C THR A 157 4.13 5.08 -1.22
N ILE A 158 2.90 5.03 -0.75
CA ILE A 158 2.22 3.79 -0.35
C ILE A 158 2.01 2.87 -1.56
N GLU A 159 1.69 3.42 -2.74
CA GLU A 159 1.45 2.62 -3.95
C GLU A 159 2.72 2.36 -4.78
N PHE A 160 3.48 3.41 -5.10
CA PHE A 160 4.63 3.35 -6.02
C PHE A 160 5.94 3.84 -5.40
N GLY A 161 6.10 3.68 -4.09
CA GLY A 161 7.32 4.06 -3.39
C GLY A 161 8.47 3.06 -3.58
N LEU A 162 9.68 3.62 -3.71
CA LEU A 162 10.94 2.89 -3.67
C LEU A 162 11.78 3.35 -2.48
N MET A 163 12.72 2.52 -2.04
CA MET A 163 13.66 2.87 -0.98
C MET A 163 15.09 2.49 -1.32
N ARG A 164 16.05 3.13 -0.67
CA ARG A 164 17.47 2.82 -0.81
C ARG A 164 17.94 2.01 0.39
N GLU A 165 18.27 0.74 0.15
CA GLU A 165 18.84 -0.15 1.16
C GLU A 165 20.27 -0.51 0.77
N ARG A 166 21.25 -0.20 1.62
CA ARG A 166 22.67 -0.54 1.41
C ARG A 166 23.21 -0.11 0.04
N GLY A 167 22.69 0.99 -0.50
CA GLY A 167 23.09 1.55 -1.80
C GLY A 167 22.24 1.07 -2.99
N GLU A 168 21.46 0.01 -2.83
CA GLU A 168 20.59 -0.55 -3.88
C GLU A 168 19.17 0.02 -3.79
N LEU A 169 18.48 0.09 -4.93
CA LEU A 169 17.04 0.38 -4.97
C LEU A 169 16.25 -0.86 -4.58
N LYS A 170 15.24 -0.66 -3.73
CA LYS A 170 14.29 -1.67 -3.31
C LYS A 170 12.87 -1.13 -3.43
N ILE A 171 11.94 -2.05 -3.63
CA ILE A 171 10.52 -1.77 -3.75
C ILE A 171 9.91 -1.84 -2.35
N TYR A 172 8.98 -0.93 -2.02
CA TYR A 172 8.10 -1.06 -0.85
C TYR A 172 6.63 -0.72 -1.19
N GLY A 173 6.38 0.05 -2.26
CA GLY A 173 5.04 0.43 -2.68
C GLY A 173 4.18 -0.77 -3.10
N ALA A 174 2.94 -0.81 -2.60
CA ALA A 174 2.02 -1.93 -2.74
C ALA A 174 1.60 -2.22 -4.19
N GLY A 175 1.39 -1.17 -5.00
CA GLY A 175 1.11 -1.26 -6.44
C GLY A 175 2.22 -1.97 -7.20
N ILE A 176 3.49 -1.70 -6.83
CA ILE A 176 4.64 -2.39 -7.41
C ILE A 176 4.77 -3.81 -6.85
N MET A 177 4.61 -3.98 -5.53
CA MET A 177 4.72 -5.28 -4.85
C MET A 177 3.72 -6.31 -5.37
N SER A 178 2.52 -5.89 -5.75
CA SER A 178 1.45 -6.77 -6.23
C SER A 178 1.35 -6.89 -7.75
N SER A 179 2.18 -6.16 -8.50
CA SER A 179 2.18 -6.16 -9.97
C SER A 179 3.44 -6.83 -10.52
N PHE A 180 3.23 -7.91 -11.29
CA PHE A 180 4.33 -8.65 -11.91
C PHE A 180 5.13 -7.82 -12.92
N GLY A 181 4.47 -6.93 -13.66
CA GLY A 181 5.10 -6.04 -14.64
C GLY A 181 5.89 -4.93 -13.96
N GLU A 182 5.25 -4.17 -13.08
CA GLU A 182 5.88 -3.02 -12.40
C GLU A 182 7.09 -3.43 -11.55
N SER A 183 7.03 -4.57 -10.86
CA SER A 183 8.18 -5.08 -10.08
C SER A 183 9.37 -5.55 -10.94
N LYS A 184 9.23 -5.64 -12.27
CA LYS A 184 10.36 -5.88 -13.18
C LYS A 184 10.99 -4.59 -13.69
N THR A 185 10.21 -3.54 -13.84
CA THR A 185 10.64 -2.31 -14.53
C THR A 185 10.93 -1.17 -13.57
N SER A 186 10.28 -1.09 -12.40
CA SER A 186 10.33 0.08 -11.52
C SER A 186 11.72 0.48 -11.02
N ILE A 187 12.64 -0.48 -10.91
CA ILE A 187 14.03 -0.26 -10.50
C ILE A 187 15.03 -0.31 -11.67
N ALA A 188 14.57 -0.35 -12.92
CA ALA A 188 15.41 -0.38 -14.11
C ALA A 188 16.07 1.00 -14.37
N GLU A 189 17.23 0.98 -15.03
CA GLU A 189 18.04 2.20 -15.27
C GLU A 189 17.37 3.24 -16.19
N ASP A 190 16.41 2.82 -17.02
CA ASP A 190 15.64 3.68 -17.91
C ASP A 190 14.45 4.36 -17.23
N MET A 191 14.13 3.99 -15.99
CA MET A 191 13.16 4.69 -15.15
C MET A 191 13.79 5.91 -14.47
N THR A 192 12.98 6.91 -14.15
CA THR A 192 13.45 8.08 -13.40
C THR A 192 13.23 7.90 -11.91
N HIS A 193 14.31 7.98 -11.13
CA HIS A 193 14.26 7.88 -9.66
C HIS A 193 14.66 9.21 -9.01
N HIS A 194 13.71 9.85 -8.34
CA HIS A 194 13.93 11.08 -7.58
C HIS A 194 14.23 10.76 -6.12
N ALA A 195 15.06 11.58 -5.48
CA ALA A 195 15.13 11.55 -4.02
C ALA A 195 13.78 11.97 -3.44
N TYR A 196 13.34 11.33 -2.36
CA TYR A 196 12.11 11.70 -1.67
C TYR A 196 12.15 13.15 -1.18
N ASP A 197 11.15 13.93 -1.58
CA ASP A 197 10.85 15.26 -1.04
C ASP A 197 9.33 15.43 -0.99
N ILE A 198 8.79 15.56 0.23
CA ILE A 198 7.34 15.61 0.43
C ILE A 198 6.71 16.82 -0.28
N GLN A 199 7.38 17.97 -0.29
CA GLN A 199 6.83 19.19 -0.92
C GLN A 199 6.72 19.05 -2.45
N THR A 200 7.74 18.45 -3.08
CA THR A 200 7.71 18.12 -4.50
C THR A 200 6.59 17.15 -4.82
N ILE A 201 6.42 16.08 -4.01
CA ILE A 201 5.36 15.08 -4.20
C ILE A 201 3.97 15.70 -4.09
N LEU A 202 3.70 16.53 -3.06
CA LEU A 202 2.40 17.18 -2.87
C LEU A 202 2.02 18.05 -4.09
N ASN A 203 3.00 18.55 -4.84
CA ASN A 203 2.79 19.40 -6.02
C ASN A 203 2.94 18.67 -7.37
N LYS A 204 3.27 17.36 -7.38
CA LYS A 204 3.48 16.59 -8.61
C LYS A 204 2.19 15.97 -9.12
N HIS A 205 1.84 16.21 -10.38
CA HIS A 205 0.75 15.50 -11.04
C HIS A 205 1.11 14.02 -11.23
N PHE A 206 0.15 13.12 -11.01
CA PHE A 206 0.26 11.70 -11.34
C PHE A 206 -0.71 11.34 -12.47
N VAL A 207 -0.37 10.28 -13.20
CA VAL A 207 -1.17 9.69 -14.27
C VAL A 207 -1.47 8.26 -13.84
N ASN A 208 -2.74 7.88 -13.79
CA ASN A 208 -3.17 6.57 -13.28
C ASN A 208 -3.64 5.60 -14.37
N ASN A 209 -3.59 6.02 -15.63
CA ASN A 209 -4.02 5.22 -16.79
C ASN A 209 -2.85 4.84 -17.72
N GLU A 210 -1.60 5.08 -17.28
CA GLU A 210 -0.38 4.72 -17.99
C GLU A 210 0.63 4.08 -17.02
N PRO A 211 1.54 3.22 -17.50
CA PRO A 211 2.62 2.68 -16.67
C PRO A 211 3.45 3.80 -16.05
N GLN A 212 3.87 3.61 -14.80
CA GLN A 212 4.66 4.61 -14.09
C GLN A 212 6.07 4.67 -14.68
N THR A 213 6.60 5.89 -14.85
CA THR A 213 7.97 6.12 -15.37
C THR A 213 8.84 6.91 -14.40
N GLU A 214 8.24 7.48 -13.35
CA GLU A 214 8.91 8.27 -12.33
C GLU A 214 8.53 7.78 -10.93
N TYR A 215 9.54 7.57 -10.08
CA TYR A 215 9.38 7.07 -8.72
C TYR A 215 10.16 7.94 -7.73
N PHE A 216 9.75 7.92 -6.46
CA PHE A 216 10.45 8.61 -5.37
C PHE A 216 11.10 7.58 -4.44
N VAL A 217 12.34 7.87 -4.06
CA VAL A 217 13.20 6.98 -3.29
C VAL A 217 13.41 7.54 -1.88
N ILE A 218 12.85 6.85 -0.88
CA ILE A 218 13.11 7.12 0.54
C ILE A 218 14.41 6.45 1.00
N ASN A 219 15.00 6.94 2.08
CA ASN A 219 16.15 6.30 2.72
C ASN A 219 15.76 5.34 3.85
N SER A 220 14.57 5.53 4.45
CA SER A 220 14.01 4.64 5.47
C SER A 220 12.52 4.92 5.70
N LEU A 221 11.82 4.00 6.36
CA LEU A 221 10.42 4.20 6.76
C LEU A 221 10.26 5.36 7.76
N GLU A 222 11.27 5.61 8.60
CA GLU A 222 11.30 6.76 9.52
C GLU A 222 11.29 8.08 8.75
N GLN A 223 11.92 8.16 7.58
CA GLN A 223 11.86 9.38 6.75
C GLN A 223 10.41 9.73 6.38
N LEU A 224 9.59 8.73 6.03
CA LEU A 224 8.17 8.94 5.76
C LEU A 224 7.45 9.43 7.01
N TYR A 225 7.66 8.75 8.13
CA TYR A 225 7.00 9.08 9.39
C TYR A 225 7.36 10.48 9.90
N GLU A 226 8.63 10.86 9.87
CA GLU A 226 9.08 12.19 10.28
C GLU A 226 8.53 13.28 9.34
N SER A 227 8.55 13.03 8.03
CA SER A 227 8.08 14.01 7.04
C SER A 227 6.60 14.35 7.19
N ILE A 228 5.76 13.38 7.54
CA ILE A 228 4.33 13.61 7.72
C ILE A 228 4.02 14.34 9.03
N LEU A 229 4.77 14.05 10.10
CA LEU A 229 4.68 14.80 11.36
C LEU A 229 5.08 16.27 11.18
N ASP A 230 6.12 16.53 10.40
CA ASP A 230 6.57 17.88 10.10
C ASP A 230 5.59 18.63 9.21
N LEU A 231 4.99 17.96 8.21
CA LEU A 231 3.90 18.52 7.42
C LEU A 231 2.73 18.96 8.31
N LYS A 232 2.28 18.09 9.21
CA LYS A 232 1.20 18.37 10.17
C LYS A 232 1.52 19.55 11.08
N ARG A 233 2.77 19.64 11.58
CA ARG A 233 3.21 20.78 12.42
C ARG A 233 3.15 22.10 11.66
N ASN A 234 3.59 22.11 10.40
CA ASN A 234 3.61 23.31 9.58
C ASN A 234 2.20 23.78 9.19
N SER A 235 1.29 22.86 8.87
CA SER A 235 -0.12 23.19 8.61
C SER A 235 -0.80 23.84 9.83
N ASN A 236 -0.59 23.28 11.01
CA ASN A 236 -1.13 23.83 12.27
C ASN A 236 -0.57 25.22 12.62
N LEU A 237 0.67 25.52 12.21
CA LEU A 237 1.26 26.85 12.38
C LEU A 237 0.65 27.86 11.41
N ALA A 238 0.44 27.47 10.15
CA ALA A 238 -0.18 28.32 9.15
C ALA A 238 -1.62 28.71 9.52
N GLU A 239 -2.43 27.76 10.00
CA GLU A 239 -3.81 28.00 10.43
C GLU A 239 -3.92 28.89 11.68
N LYS A 240 -2.90 28.92 12.55
CA LYS A 240 -2.84 29.83 13.70
C LYS A 240 -2.46 31.27 13.32
N MET A 241 -1.88 31.46 12.14
CA MET A 241 -1.42 32.76 11.65
C MET A 241 -2.41 33.43 10.67
N SER A 242 -3.40 32.69 10.16
CA SER A 242 -4.52 33.17 9.35
C SER A 242 -5.72 33.60 10.19
#